data_AF-F6B381-F1
#
_entry.id   AF-F6B381-F1
#
_cell.length_a   1.000
_cell.length_b   1.000
_cell.length_c   1.000
_cell.angle_alpha   90.00
_cell.angle_beta   90.00
_cell.angle_gamma   90.00
#
_symmetry.space_group_name_H-M   'P 1'
#
loop_
_entity.id
_entity.type
_entity.pdbx_description
1 polymer ?
#
loop_
_entity_poly.entity_id
_entity_poly.type
_entity_poly.pdbx_seq_one_letter_code
_entity_poly.pdbx_strand_id
1 'polypeptide(L)'
;MATSKKLLFLPLTLLLGASLVLGGCQAAKKPEPKNTGNIPSPTSQTNPNTQKATNPNQAYPRHIADKVVNEANKVQGVRGSAAVVSGKNVYLGLDLNANLEKSKSAQVEKNVLNRVKKLVPGYTVTVTSDVDIVTRIKRVSQGIAQGKTIASFNKELQEISNRLKPRSK
;
A
#
# COMPACT_ATOMS: atom_id res chain seq x y z
N MET A 1 -42.51 -27.28 62.39
CA MET A 1 -42.27 -28.65 61.87
C MET A 1 -41.54 -28.47 60.54
N ALA A 2 -40.20 -28.55 60.55
CA ALA A 2 -39.42 -29.72 60.12
C ALA A 2 -39.66 -30.01 58.62
N THR A 3 -38.69 -30.01 57.70
CA THR A 3 -37.32 -30.54 57.77
C THR A 3 -36.43 -29.99 56.65
N SER A 4 -35.18 -29.74 57.04
CA SER A 4 -33.97 -29.67 56.24
C SER A 4 -33.74 -30.88 55.33
N LYS A 5 -33.27 -30.64 54.10
CA LYS A 5 -32.59 -31.66 53.28
C LYS A 5 -31.58 -31.03 52.31
N LYS A 6 -30.51 -30.46 52.86
CA LYS A 6 -29.27 -30.15 52.12
C LYS A 6 -28.24 -31.22 52.47
N LEU A 7 -28.33 -32.39 51.84
CA LEU A 7 -27.26 -33.39 51.90
C LEU A 7 -27.44 -34.42 50.78
N LEU A 8 -27.11 -34.05 49.54
CA LEU A 8 -26.81 -35.03 48.49
C LEU A 8 -26.06 -34.43 47.29
N PHE A 9 -25.12 -33.51 47.55
CA PHE A 9 -24.14 -33.07 46.55
C PHE A 9 -22.77 -33.60 47.00
N LEU A 10 -22.36 -34.85 46.67
CA LEU A 10 -20.93 -35.18 46.72
C LEU A 10 -20.38 -36.50 46.09
N PRO A 11 -21.07 -37.29 45.23
CA PRO A 11 -20.26 -38.26 44.46
C PRO A 11 -20.67 -38.44 42.99
N LEU A 12 -21.21 -37.43 42.31
CA LEU A 12 -21.49 -37.52 40.86
C LEU A 12 -20.48 -36.78 39.97
N THR A 13 -19.50 -36.09 40.56
CA THR A 13 -18.45 -35.36 39.81
C THR A 13 -17.13 -36.14 39.67
N LEU A 14 -17.05 -37.41 40.10
CA LEU A 14 -15.78 -38.18 40.09
C LEU A 14 -15.75 -39.40 39.15
N LEU A 15 -16.83 -39.69 38.40
CA LEU A 15 -16.88 -40.87 37.52
C LEU A 15 -17.10 -40.53 36.03
N LEU A 16 -16.44 -39.47 35.55
CA LEU A 16 -16.30 -39.18 34.12
C LEU A 16 -14.85 -38.81 33.78
N GLY A 17 -13.91 -39.46 34.47
CA GLY A 17 -12.47 -39.43 34.22
C GLY A 17 -12.00 -40.77 33.68
N ALA A 18 -12.42 -41.14 32.47
CA ALA A 18 -11.83 -42.25 31.71
C ALA A 18 -12.29 -42.19 30.24
N SER A 19 -11.73 -41.28 29.47
CA SER A 19 -11.66 -41.42 28.01
C SER A 19 -10.32 -40.88 27.54
N LEU A 20 -9.38 -41.82 27.41
CA LEU A 20 -8.09 -41.68 26.74
C LEU A 20 -8.30 -41.00 25.37
N VAL A 21 -7.68 -39.85 25.13
CA VAL A 21 -6.39 -39.70 24.45
C VAL A 21 -6.34 -40.43 23.10
N LEU A 22 -6.80 -39.78 22.02
CA LEU A 22 -6.36 -40.03 20.64
C LEU A 22 -6.48 -38.75 19.78
N GLY A 23 -5.33 -38.27 19.29
CA GLY A 23 -5.14 -37.34 18.16
C GLY A 23 -5.23 -35.84 18.49
N GLY A 24 -4.27 -34.95 18.20
CA GLY A 24 -3.01 -35.01 17.47
C GLY A 24 -2.62 -33.56 17.15
N CYS A 25 -1.59 -33.02 17.79
CA CYS A 25 -1.05 -31.70 17.47
C CYS A 25 -0.27 -31.79 16.15
N GLN A 26 -0.81 -31.24 15.07
CA GLN A 26 0.02 -30.91 13.90
C GLN A 26 0.46 -29.45 14.04
N ALA A 27 1.59 -29.25 14.74
CA ALA A 27 2.38 -28.05 14.59
C ALA A 27 3.01 -28.09 13.20
N ALA A 28 2.47 -27.30 12.28
CA ALA A 28 3.06 -27.13 10.96
C ALA A 28 4.48 -26.58 11.11
N LYS A 29 5.48 -27.45 10.89
CA LYS A 29 6.88 -27.05 10.72
C LYS A 29 6.94 -26.09 9.54
N LYS A 30 7.28 -24.82 9.80
CA LYS A 30 7.87 -23.97 8.76
C LYS A 30 9.15 -24.65 8.30
N PRO A 31 9.34 -24.89 6.99
CA PRO A 31 10.66 -25.18 6.47
C PRO A 31 11.53 -23.92 6.68
N GLU A 32 12.59 -24.06 7.46
CA GLU A 32 13.72 -23.15 7.37
C GLU A 32 14.30 -23.26 5.95
N PRO A 33 14.50 -22.15 5.23
CA PRO A 33 15.23 -22.19 3.98
C PRO A 33 16.70 -22.49 4.30
N LYS A 34 17.17 -23.65 3.84
CA LYS A 34 18.61 -23.92 3.66
C LYS A 34 19.20 -22.77 2.85
N ASN A 35 20.04 -21.96 3.49
CA ASN A 35 20.88 -20.97 2.84
C ASN A 35 22.01 -21.74 2.15
N THR A 36 21.70 -22.34 1.00
CA THR A 36 22.70 -22.77 0.04
C THR A 36 22.92 -21.59 -0.90
N GLY A 37 24.09 -20.98 -0.78
CA GLY A 37 24.45 -19.78 -1.52
C GLY A 37 24.42 -20.02 -3.03
N ASN A 38 23.51 -19.33 -3.70
CA ASN A 38 23.62 -18.93 -5.09
C ASN A 38 22.78 -17.65 -5.22
N ILE A 39 23.44 -16.51 -5.39
CA ILE A 39 22.81 -15.24 -5.73
C ILE A 39 22.62 -15.23 -7.26
N PRO A 40 21.41 -15.29 -7.82
CA PRO A 40 21.17 -14.70 -9.13
C PRO A 40 20.75 -13.25 -8.89
N SER A 41 21.66 -12.31 -9.18
CA SER A 41 21.30 -10.92 -9.45
C SER A 41 20.13 -10.89 -10.43
N PRO A 42 19.04 -10.16 -10.17
CA PRO A 42 18.10 -9.85 -11.23
C PRO A 42 18.68 -8.72 -12.07
N THR A 43 19.53 -9.07 -13.03
CA THR A 43 19.71 -8.30 -14.26
C THR A 43 18.37 -8.29 -15.01
N SER A 44 17.51 -7.32 -14.72
CA SER A 44 16.37 -7.05 -15.58
C SER A 44 16.84 -6.19 -16.74
N GLN A 45 17.24 -6.90 -17.79
CA GLN A 45 17.48 -6.36 -19.12
C GLN A 45 16.26 -5.60 -19.64
N THR A 46 16.60 -4.52 -20.31
CA THR A 46 15.78 -3.48 -20.91
C THR A 46 14.92 -4.03 -22.05
N ASN A 47 13.64 -3.65 -22.09
CA ASN A 47 12.88 -3.58 -23.34
C ASN A 47 11.92 -2.36 -23.26
N PRO A 48 12.17 -1.28 -24.01
CA PRO A 48 11.47 -0.01 -23.83
C PRO A 48 10.30 0.15 -24.81
N ASN A 49 9.33 -0.77 -24.89
CA ASN A 49 8.05 -0.45 -25.51
C ASN A 49 6.96 -1.50 -25.24
N THR A 50 6.32 -1.45 -24.08
CA THR A 50 4.96 -1.97 -23.89
C THR A 50 4.50 -1.52 -22.51
N GLN A 51 3.39 -0.81 -22.44
CA GLN A 51 2.67 -0.56 -21.18
C GLN A 51 2.17 -1.92 -20.68
N LYS A 52 3.04 -2.68 -20.00
CA LYS A 52 2.72 -4.01 -19.49
C LYS A 52 1.62 -3.83 -18.45
N ALA A 53 0.46 -4.42 -18.72
CA ALA A 53 -0.65 -4.50 -17.78
C ALA A 53 -0.10 -4.91 -16.41
N THR A 54 -0.36 -4.10 -15.39
CA THR A 54 0.06 -4.38 -14.01
C THR A 54 -0.49 -5.74 -13.63
N ASN A 55 0.37 -6.73 -13.39
CA ASN A 55 -0.05 -8.07 -12.99
C ASN A 55 -0.96 -7.93 -11.76
N PRO A 56 -2.25 -8.28 -11.84
CA PRO A 56 -3.20 -8.05 -10.74
C PRO A 56 -2.84 -8.84 -9.47
N ASN A 57 -1.94 -9.82 -9.58
CA ASN A 57 -1.44 -10.64 -8.48
C ASN A 57 -0.14 -10.11 -7.84
N GLN A 58 0.44 -9.02 -8.37
CA GLN A 58 1.62 -8.41 -7.76
C GLN A 58 1.19 -7.51 -6.61
N ALA A 59 1.77 -7.73 -5.42
CA ALA A 59 1.52 -6.89 -4.25
C ALA A 59 1.76 -5.41 -4.57
N TYR A 60 0.79 -4.56 -4.24
CA TYR A 60 0.90 -3.11 -4.47
C TYR A 60 2.08 -2.55 -3.66
N PRO A 61 2.98 -1.74 -4.25
CA PRO A 61 4.15 -1.20 -3.56
C PRO A 61 3.78 -0.03 -2.63
N ARG A 62 2.97 -0.30 -1.60
CA ARG A 62 2.47 0.69 -0.63
C ARG A 62 3.60 1.47 0.02
N HIS A 63 4.70 0.80 0.38
CA HIS A 63 5.87 1.44 0.97
C HIS A 63 6.48 2.56 0.10
N ILE A 64 6.37 2.49 -1.24
CA ILE A 64 6.84 3.56 -2.12
C ILE A 64 5.86 4.74 -2.08
N ALA A 65 4.56 4.47 -2.18
CA ALA A 65 3.53 5.51 -2.09
C ALA A 65 3.65 6.29 -0.76
N ASP A 66 3.80 5.58 0.35
CA ASP A 66 3.89 6.18 1.69
C ASP A 66 5.17 7.01 1.84
N LYS A 67 6.32 6.49 1.38
CA LYS A 67 7.59 7.26 1.39
C LYS A 67 7.46 8.57 0.61
N VAL A 68 6.82 8.53 -0.55
CA VAL A 68 6.63 9.69 -1.43
C VAL A 68 5.70 10.72 -0.76
N VAL A 69 4.56 10.29 -0.21
CA VAL A 69 3.61 11.15 0.51
C VAL A 69 4.28 11.81 1.72
N ASN A 70 5.00 11.01 2.52
CA ASN A 70 5.70 11.50 3.70
C ASN A 70 6.77 12.53 3.34
N GLU A 71 7.49 12.34 2.24
CA GLU A 71 8.49 13.31 1.80
C GLU A 71 7.86 14.59 1.25
N ALA A 72 6.77 14.48 0.49
CA ALA A 72 6.05 15.62 -0.04
C ALA A 72 5.47 16.51 1.06
N ASN A 73 4.89 15.92 2.11
CA ASN A 73 4.29 16.64 3.23
C ASN A 73 5.31 17.43 4.09
N LYS A 74 6.61 17.21 3.91
CA LYS A 74 7.67 18.00 4.58
C LYS A 74 8.01 19.30 3.85
N VAL A 75 7.41 19.56 2.68
CA VAL A 75 7.68 20.77 1.91
C VAL A 75 6.72 21.88 2.34
N GLN A 76 7.27 23.03 2.71
CA GLN A 76 6.47 24.21 3.03
C GLN A 76 5.55 24.58 1.85
N GLY A 77 4.27 24.84 2.16
CA GLY A 77 3.25 25.12 1.16
C GLY A 77 2.42 23.90 0.74
N VAL A 78 2.83 22.69 1.14
CA VAL A 78 2.03 21.47 1.01
C VAL A 78 1.22 21.27 2.28
N ARG A 79 -0.10 21.26 2.15
CA ARG A 79 -1.05 20.96 3.23
C ARG A 79 -1.27 19.46 3.39
N GLY A 80 -1.18 18.72 2.28
CA GLY A 80 -1.25 17.27 2.26
C GLY A 80 -0.96 16.73 0.86
N SER A 81 -0.88 15.41 0.74
CA SER A 81 -0.63 14.77 -0.54
C SER A 81 -1.19 13.35 -0.58
N ALA A 82 -1.34 12.83 -1.79
CA ALA A 82 -1.69 11.43 -2.04
C ALA A 82 -0.85 10.91 -3.21
N ALA A 83 -0.46 9.64 -3.15
CA ALA A 83 0.33 9.01 -4.20
C ALA A 83 -0.27 7.68 -4.65
N VAL A 84 -0.10 7.40 -5.96
CA VAL A 84 -0.44 6.13 -6.58
C VAL A 84 0.74 5.65 -7.41
N VAL A 85 1.10 4.37 -7.26
CA VAL A 85 2.18 3.73 -8.02
C VAL A 85 1.59 2.79 -9.07
N SER A 86 1.93 3.00 -10.33
CA SER A 86 1.52 2.13 -11.44
C SER A 86 2.73 1.74 -12.28
N GLY A 87 3.13 0.48 -12.18
CA GLY A 87 4.40 0.01 -12.75
C GLY A 87 5.59 0.80 -12.18
N LYS A 88 6.36 1.46 -13.05
CA LYS A 88 7.46 2.37 -12.67
C LYS A 88 7.03 3.82 -12.49
N ASN A 89 5.75 4.16 -12.64
CA ASN A 89 5.27 5.53 -12.51
C ASN A 89 4.75 5.79 -11.09
N VAL A 90 5.07 6.96 -10.55
CA VAL A 90 4.51 7.49 -9.31
C VAL A 90 3.76 8.76 -9.65
N TYR A 91 2.45 8.74 -9.48
CA TYR A 91 1.60 9.92 -9.61
C TYR A 91 1.36 10.50 -8.22
N LEU A 92 1.87 11.70 -7.99
CA LEU A 92 1.77 12.42 -6.72
C LEU A 92 0.86 13.63 -6.90
N GLY A 93 -0.27 13.63 -6.19
CA GLY A 93 -1.17 14.76 -6.09
C GLY A 93 -0.84 15.59 -4.84
N LEU A 94 -0.71 16.90 -5.01
CA LEU A 94 -0.47 17.85 -3.93
C LEU A 94 -1.71 18.65 -3.61
N ASP A 95 -2.01 18.74 -2.33
CA ASP A 95 -2.96 19.68 -1.77
C ASP A 95 -2.18 20.87 -1.24
N LEU A 96 -2.23 21.97 -1.98
CA LEU A 96 -1.46 23.18 -1.68
C LEU A 96 -2.28 24.15 -0.83
N ASN A 97 -1.60 25.07 -0.14
CA ASN A 97 -2.29 26.14 0.59
C ASN A 97 -3.14 27.00 -0.37
N ALA A 98 -4.39 27.28 0.01
CA ALA A 98 -5.39 27.92 -0.85
C ALA A 98 -5.01 29.32 -1.37
N ASN A 99 -4.08 30.01 -0.69
CA ASN A 99 -3.66 31.37 -1.01
C ASN A 99 -2.32 31.45 -1.76
N LEU A 100 -1.83 30.34 -2.33
CA LEU A 100 -0.59 30.35 -3.10
C LEU A 100 -0.83 30.89 -4.51
N GLU A 101 -0.03 31.89 -4.88
CA GLU A 101 0.06 32.37 -6.26
C GLU A 101 0.55 31.24 -7.18
N LYS A 102 0.09 31.23 -8.44
CA LYS A 102 0.44 30.18 -9.42
C LYS A 102 1.95 29.93 -9.55
N SER A 103 2.76 30.99 -9.51
CA SER A 103 4.23 30.91 -9.57
C SER A 103 4.81 30.19 -8.35
N LYS A 104 4.31 30.49 -7.14
CA LYS A 104 4.71 29.82 -5.89
C LYS A 104 4.26 28.37 -5.89
N SER A 105 3.04 28.07 -6.34
CA SER A 105 2.54 26.69 -6.48
C SER A 105 3.44 25.85 -7.40
N ALA A 106 3.82 26.39 -8.56
CA ALA A 106 4.75 25.72 -9.48
C ALA A 106 6.15 25.50 -8.86
N GLN A 107 6.64 26.45 -8.04
CA GLN A 107 7.88 26.28 -7.30
C GLN A 107 7.77 25.17 -6.25
N VAL A 108 6.66 25.09 -5.52
CA VAL A 108 6.39 24.02 -4.55
C VAL A 108 6.35 22.66 -5.25
N GLU A 109 5.60 22.54 -6.35
CA GLU A 109 5.56 21.30 -7.16
C GLU A 109 6.96 20.88 -7.62
N LYS A 110 7.75 21.83 -8.15
CA LYS A 110 9.13 21.57 -8.60
C LYS A 110 10.04 21.15 -7.46
N ASN A 111 9.92 21.77 -6.29
CA ASN A 111 10.67 21.40 -5.09
C ASN A 111 10.34 19.96 -4.67
N VAL A 112 9.05 19.64 -4.52
CA VAL A 112 8.58 18.29 -4.20
C VAL A 112 9.09 17.27 -5.23
N LEU A 113 8.93 17.56 -6.52
CA LEU A 113 9.38 16.69 -7.61
C LEU A 113 10.87 16.34 -7.48
N ASN A 114 11.72 17.35 -7.21
CA ASN A 114 13.16 17.15 -7.08
C ASN A 114 13.53 16.30 -5.86
N ARG A 115 12.86 16.52 -4.72
CA ARG A 115 13.08 15.72 -3.50
C ARG A 115 12.66 14.28 -3.70
N VAL A 116 11.47 14.07 -4.25
CA VAL A 116 10.90 12.74 -4.46
C VAL A 116 11.69 11.95 -5.51
N LYS A 117 12.12 12.57 -6.62
CA LYS A 117 12.96 11.90 -7.62
C LYS A 117 14.25 11.33 -7.04
N LYS A 118 14.90 12.06 -6.12
CA LYS A 118 16.10 11.60 -5.41
C LYS A 118 15.79 10.46 -4.44
N LEU A 119 14.62 10.49 -3.80
CA LEU A 119 14.18 9.47 -2.86
C LEU A 119 13.87 8.12 -3.53
N VAL A 120 13.37 8.14 -4.77
CA VAL A 120 12.94 6.94 -5.50
C VAL A 120 13.54 6.87 -6.92
N PRO A 121 14.86 6.66 -7.07
CA PRO A 121 15.57 6.81 -8.36
C PRO A 121 15.17 5.80 -9.46
N GLY A 122 14.46 4.72 -9.12
CA GLY A 122 13.92 3.74 -10.08
C GLY A 122 12.55 4.07 -10.65
N TYR A 123 11.95 5.19 -10.25
CA TYR A 123 10.57 5.56 -10.58
C TYR A 123 10.50 6.86 -11.40
N THR A 124 9.58 6.89 -12.37
CA THR A 124 9.17 8.11 -13.06
C THR A 124 8.14 8.82 -12.19
N VAL A 125 8.54 9.94 -11.60
CA VAL A 125 7.69 10.73 -10.71
C VAL A 125 7.04 11.87 -11.48
N THR A 126 5.71 11.96 -11.40
CA THR A 126 4.94 13.12 -11.86
C THR A 126 4.19 13.72 -10.68
N VAL A 127 4.30 15.04 -10.54
CA VAL A 127 3.69 15.82 -9.47
C VAL A 127 2.66 16.77 -10.08
N THR A 128 1.52 16.94 -9.43
CA THR A 128 0.48 17.88 -9.86
C THR A 128 -0.32 18.40 -8.67
N SER A 129 -0.74 19.67 -8.74
CA SER A 129 -1.74 20.28 -7.86
C SER A 129 -3.08 20.52 -8.57
N ASP A 130 -3.31 19.92 -9.75
CA ASP A 130 -4.59 19.98 -10.44
C ASP A 130 -5.66 19.26 -9.62
N VAL A 131 -6.69 20.00 -9.19
CA VAL A 131 -7.70 19.51 -8.23
C VAL A 131 -8.39 18.24 -8.73
N ASP A 132 -8.69 18.15 -10.02
CA ASP A 132 -9.38 17.00 -10.61
C ASP A 132 -8.48 15.76 -10.60
N ILE A 133 -7.21 15.90 -10.96
CA ILE A 133 -6.25 14.79 -10.90
C ILE A 133 -5.95 14.39 -9.46
N VAL A 134 -5.74 15.36 -8.56
CA VAL A 134 -5.51 15.09 -7.14
C VAL A 134 -6.66 14.29 -6.54
N THR A 135 -7.90 14.65 -6.87
CA THR A 135 -9.10 13.92 -6.41
C THR A 135 -9.10 12.47 -6.88
N ARG A 136 -8.71 12.23 -8.14
CA ARG A 136 -8.61 10.86 -8.69
C ARG A 136 -7.51 10.06 -8.02
N ILE A 137 -6.33 10.65 -7.84
CA ILE A 137 -5.22 10.02 -7.11
C ILE A 137 -5.66 9.64 -5.69
N LYS A 138 -6.34 10.55 -4.97
CA LYS A 138 -6.90 10.31 -3.63
C LYS A 138 -7.88 9.13 -3.64
N ARG A 139 -8.83 9.07 -4.59
CA ARG A 139 -9.80 7.97 -4.73
C ARG A 139 -9.11 6.61 -4.91
N VAL A 140 -8.10 6.53 -5.77
CA VAL A 140 -7.35 5.28 -6.00
C VAL A 140 -6.55 4.91 -4.74
N SER A 141 -5.84 5.86 -4.14
CA SER A 141 -5.05 5.65 -2.92
C SER A 141 -5.92 5.13 -1.76
N GLN A 142 -7.07 5.75 -1.53
CA GLN A 142 -8.04 5.33 -0.51
C GLN A 142 -8.62 3.95 -0.78
N GLY A 143 -9.00 3.67 -2.03
CA GLY A 143 -9.51 2.37 -2.40
C GLY A 143 -8.51 1.24 -2.16
N ILE A 144 -7.24 1.48 -2.48
CA ILE A 144 -6.15 0.54 -2.16
C ILE A 144 -5.97 0.40 -0.65
N ALA A 145 -6.03 1.50 0.12
CA ALA A 145 -6.03 1.47 1.58
C ALA A 145 -7.17 0.61 2.16
N GLN A 146 -8.33 0.60 1.50
CA GLN A 146 -9.50 -0.22 1.84
C GLN A 146 -9.42 -1.67 1.33
N GLY A 147 -8.29 -2.10 0.75
CA GLY A 147 -8.08 -3.47 0.31
C GLY A 147 -8.49 -3.77 -1.14
N LYS A 148 -8.92 -2.77 -1.91
CA LYS A 148 -9.18 -2.95 -3.35
C LYS A 148 -7.88 -3.09 -4.12
N THR A 149 -7.90 -3.89 -5.18
CA THR A 149 -6.74 -4.03 -6.07
C THR A 149 -6.59 -2.79 -6.95
N ILE A 150 -5.37 -2.48 -7.37
CA ILE A 150 -5.13 -1.34 -8.28
C ILE A 150 -5.91 -1.49 -9.61
N ALA A 151 -6.15 -2.72 -10.05
CA ALA A 151 -6.91 -3.02 -11.27
C ALA A 151 -8.37 -2.55 -11.23
N SER A 152 -8.97 -2.38 -10.04
CA SER A 152 -10.34 -1.84 -9.94
C SER A 152 -10.42 -0.35 -10.31
N PHE A 153 -9.27 0.31 -10.52
CA PHE A 153 -9.16 1.74 -10.81
C PHE A 153 -8.62 2.03 -12.22
N ASN A 154 -8.78 1.09 -13.16
CA ASN A 154 -8.26 1.24 -14.52
C ASN A 154 -8.73 2.54 -15.20
N LYS A 155 -9.99 2.95 -14.99
CA LYS A 155 -10.53 4.19 -15.55
C LYS A 155 -9.80 5.41 -14.98
N GLU A 156 -9.65 5.50 -13.67
CA GLU A 156 -8.94 6.59 -13.01
C GLU A 156 -7.49 6.66 -13.46
N LEU A 157 -6.80 5.51 -13.54
CA LEU A 157 -5.41 5.43 -13.95
C LEU A 157 -5.21 5.86 -15.40
N GLN A 158 -6.12 5.51 -16.31
CA GLN A 158 -6.08 6.00 -17.68
C GLN A 158 -6.26 7.51 -17.75
N GLU A 159 -7.21 8.07 -17.01
CA GLU A 159 -7.45 9.51 -16.98
C GLU A 159 -6.26 10.28 -16.37
N ILE A 160 -5.69 9.79 -15.26
CA ILE A 160 -4.47 10.34 -14.65
C ILE A 160 -3.32 10.28 -15.66
N SER A 161 -3.07 9.10 -16.25
CA SER A 161 -1.96 8.91 -17.18
C SER A 161 -2.11 9.77 -18.44
N ASN A 162 -3.31 9.98 -18.95
CA ASN A 162 -3.55 10.77 -20.17
C ASN A 162 -3.33 12.25 -19.95
N ARG A 163 -3.76 12.80 -18.80
CA ARG A 163 -3.58 14.23 -18.49
C ARG A 163 -2.15 14.56 -18.05
N LEU A 164 -1.44 13.59 -17.47
CA LEU A 164 -0.08 13.76 -16.94
C LEU A 164 1.02 13.22 -17.88
N LYS A 165 0.71 12.89 -19.14
CA LYS A 165 1.74 12.45 -20.09
C LYS A 165 2.84 13.52 -20.15
N PRO A 166 4.11 13.15 -19.88
CA PRO A 166 5.22 14.06 -20.09
C PRO A 166 5.15 14.55 -21.53
N ARG A 167 5.09 15.87 -21.75
CA ARG A 167 5.31 16.40 -23.10
C ARG A 167 6.75 16.05 -23.44
N SER A 168 6.94 15.13 -24.39
CA SER A 168 8.25 14.84 -24.97
C SER A 168 8.79 16.17 -25.52
N LYS A 169 9.95 16.59 -25.01
CA LYS A 169 10.71 17.68 -25.58
C LYS A 169 11.49 17.15 -26.78
#